data_AF-A0A8X7STR6-F1
#
_entry.id   AF-A0A8X7STR6-F1
#
_cell.length_a   1.000
_cell.length_b   1.000
_cell.length_c   1.000
_cell.angle_alpha   90.00
_cell.angle_beta   90.00
_cell.angle_gamma   90.00
#
_symmetry.space_group_name_H-M   'P 1'
#
loop_
_entity.id
_entity.type
_entity.pdbx_description
1 polymer ?
#
loop_
_entity_poly.entity_id
_entity_poly.type
_entity_poly.pdbx_seq_one_letter_code
_entity_poly.pdbx_strand_id
1 'polypeptide(L)'
;MVQDFSYPKKEAYASVNSYIESDEFVCAWDGFLALVDLICSFPSGSDAVMADAKEAFRAIPARPDQLPGLVYKTPDNKYIVDLRLPFGLASAMGVGPRR
;
A
#
# COMPACT_ATOMS: atom_id res chain seq x y z
N MET A 1 15.52 -7.91 -1.63
CA MET A 1 15.58 -7.06 -0.41
C MET A 1 14.16 -6.66 -0.07
N VAL A 2 13.72 -6.84 1.17
CA VAL A 2 12.37 -6.48 1.62
C VAL A 2 12.50 -5.27 2.54
N GLN A 3 11.76 -4.20 2.25
CA GLN A 3 11.67 -3.01 3.09
C GLN A 3 10.69 -3.29 4.23
N ASP A 4 11.13 -3.11 5.48
CA ASP A 4 10.29 -3.31 6.68
C ASP A 4 10.07 -1.96 7.39
N PHE A 5 8.90 -1.36 7.17
CA PHE A 5 8.49 -0.10 7.79
C PHE A 5 8.13 -0.23 9.27
N SER A 6 8.06 -1.46 9.78
CA SER A 6 7.83 -1.75 11.19
C SER A 6 9.13 -2.04 11.95
N TYR A 7 10.29 -1.96 11.27
CA TYR A 7 11.60 -2.04 11.91
C TYR A 7 12.00 -0.69 12.55
N PRO A 8 12.65 -0.69 13.72
CA PRO A 8 12.96 -1.85 14.57
C PRO A 8 11.74 -2.28 15.38
N LYS A 9 11.53 -3.60 15.50
CA LYS A 9 10.43 -4.16 16.30
C LYS A 9 10.63 -4.00 17.81
N LYS A 10 11.81 -3.54 18.24
CA LYS A 10 12.19 -3.31 19.64
C LYS A 10 12.93 -1.97 19.75
N GLU A 11 12.23 -1.00 20.31
CA GLU A 11 12.55 0.25 21.03
C GLU A 11 13.86 1.05 20.81
N ALA A 12 14.78 0.67 19.93
CA ALA A 12 15.97 1.49 19.66
C ALA A 12 15.58 2.88 19.11
N TYR A 13 14.51 2.93 18.32
CA TYR A 13 13.84 4.14 17.82
C TYR A 13 12.48 3.74 17.23
N ALA A 14 11.57 4.71 17.09
CA ALA A 14 10.25 4.49 16.52
C ALA A 14 10.34 4.14 15.02
N SER A 15 9.56 3.15 14.59
CA SER A 15 9.46 2.73 13.19
C SER A 15 8.57 3.67 12.40
N VAL A 16 8.67 3.68 11.07
CA VAL A 16 7.83 4.57 10.23
C VAL A 16 6.34 4.30 10.45
N ASN A 17 5.95 3.03 10.50
CA ASN A 17 4.55 2.66 10.73
C ASN A 17 4.03 3.07 12.11
N SER A 18 4.91 3.25 13.11
CA SER A 18 4.48 3.72 14.44
C SER A 18 4.04 5.19 14.48
N TYR A 19 4.31 5.97 13.42
CA TYR A 19 3.83 7.35 13.27
C TYR A 19 2.53 7.45 12.46
N ILE A 20 1.96 6.33 12.03
CA ILE A 20 0.80 6.27 11.15
C ILE A 20 -0.36 5.68 11.92
N GLU A 21 -1.40 6.48 12.15
CA GLU A 21 -2.68 6.00 12.65
C GLU A 21 -3.40 5.23 11.53
N SER A 22 -3.24 3.91 11.49
CA SER A 22 -3.75 3.08 10.39
C SER A 22 -5.26 3.17 10.21
N ASP A 23 -5.99 3.44 11.28
CA ASP A 23 -7.45 3.52 11.28
C ASP A 23 -7.97 4.73 10.49
N GLU A 24 -7.14 5.77 10.29
CA GLU A 24 -7.47 6.90 9.39
C GLU A 24 -7.37 6.52 7.90
N PHE A 25 -6.68 5.43 7.58
CA PHE A 25 -6.43 4.96 6.21
C PHE A 25 -7.35 3.79 5.84
N VAL A 26 -8.66 4.05 5.87
CA VAL A 26 -9.66 3.07 5.44
C VAL A 26 -9.40 2.67 3.99
N CYS A 27 -9.25 1.35 3.80
CA CYS A 27 -9.08 0.70 2.52
C CYS A 27 -10.40 0.76 1.74
N ALA A 28 -10.52 1.74 0.85
CA ALA A 28 -11.61 1.86 -0.10
C ALA A 28 -11.04 1.67 -1.50
N TRP A 29 -11.39 0.55 -2.15
CA TRP A 29 -10.99 0.30 -3.53
C TRP A 29 -12.03 0.90 -4.47
N ASP A 30 -11.60 1.87 -5.26
CA ASP A 30 -12.36 2.28 -6.44
C ASP A 30 -12.60 1.06 -7.33
N GLY A 31 -13.88 0.79 -7.61
CA GLY A 31 -14.30 -0.37 -8.39
C GLY A 31 -14.76 -1.57 -7.58
N PHE A 32 -14.78 -1.54 -6.24
CA PHE A 32 -15.39 -2.62 -5.46
C PHE A 32 -16.86 -2.83 -5.84
N LEU A 33 -17.65 -1.76 -5.94
CA LEU A 33 -19.05 -1.85 -6.36
C LEU A 33 -19.17 -2.34 -7.82
N ALA A 34 -18.28 -1.90 -8.71
CA ALA A 34 -18.25 -2.38 -10.09
C ALA A 34 -17.89 -3.88 -10.17
N LEU A 35 -17.03 -4.37 -9.27
CA LEU A 35 -16.73 -5.80 -9.12
C LEU A 35 -17.95 -6.56 -8.61
N VAL A 36 -18.69 -6.01 -7.63
CA VAL A 36 -19.94 -6.59 -7.14
C VAL A 36 -20.97 -6.69 -8.27
N ASP A 37 -21.19 -5.61 -9.02
CA ASP A 37 -22.10 -5.61 -10.17
C ASP A 37 -21.69 -6.63 -11.23
N LEU A 38 -20.39 -6.72 -11.52
CA LEU A 38 -19.83 -7.71 -12.44
C LEU A 38 -20.11 -9.12 -11.93
N ILE A 39 -19.84 -9.43 -10.66
CA ILE A 39 -20.15 -10.74 -10.05
C ILE A 39 -21.64 -11.07 -10.15
N CYS A 40 -22.51 -10.10 -9.85
CA CYS A 40 -23.96 -10.28 -9.94
C CYS A 40 -24.47 -10.50 -11.38
N SER A 41 -23.70 -10.11 -12.39
CA SER A 41 -24.05 -10.30 -13.80
C SER A 41 -23.75 -11.71 -14.34
N PHE A 42 -23.01 -12.54 -13.59
CA PHE A 42 -22.62 -13.88 -14.07
C PHE A 42 -23.79 -14.86 -14.13
N PRO A 43 -23.79 -15.80 -15.10
CA PRO A 43 -24.77 -16.87 -15.16
C PRO A 43 -24.78 -17.74 -13.91
N SER A 44 -25.95 -18.31 -13.58
CA SER A 44 -26.11 -19.29 -12.51
C SER A 44 -25.17 -20.48 -12.71
N GLY A 45 -24.43 -20.86 -11.67
CA GLY A 45 -23.42 -21.93 -11.72
C GLY A 45 -21.97 -21.43 -11.89
N SER A 46 -21.75 -20.11 -11.83
CA SER A 46 -20.39 -19.56 -11.76
C SER A 46 -19.83 -19.68 -10.34
N ASP A 47 -18.65 -20.29 -10.19
CA ASP A 47 -18.07 -20.60 -8.88
C ASP A 47 -17.11 -19.52 -8.34
N ALA A 48 -16.48 -18.73 -9.20
CA ALA A 48 -15.54 -17.68 -8.81
C ALA A 48 -15.33 -16.61 -9.89
N VAL A 49 -15.02 -15.39 -9.45
CA VAL A 49 -14.52 -14.29 -10.28
C VAL A 49 -13.22 -13.79 -9.65
N MET A 50 -12.17 -13.60 -10.45
CA MET A 50 -10.88 -13.09 -10.01
C MET A 50 -10.57 -11.78 -10.75
N ALA A 51 -10.18 -10.77 -9.99
CA ALA A 51 -9.67 -9.50 -10.51
C ALA A 51 -8.29 -9.25 -9.90
N ASP A 52 -7.33 -8.84 -10.73
CA ASP A 52 -5.99 -8.46 -10.29
C ASP A 52 -5.81 -6.94 -10.38
N ALA A 53 -5.31 -6.35 -9.31
CA ALA A 53 -5.00 -4.93 -9.25
C ALA A 53 -3.56 -4.71 -9.71
N LYS A 54 -3.38 -4.61 -11.03
CA LYS A 54 -2.07 -4.38 -11.64
C LYS A 54 -1.43 -3.11 -11.06
N GLU A 55 -0.28 -3.29 -10.41
CA GLU A 55 0.52 -2.21 -9.78
C GLU A 55 -0.21 -1.41 -8.70
N ALA A 56 -1.16 -1.98 -7.93
CA ALA A 56 -2.00 -1.26 -6.97
C ALA A 56 -1.30 -0.12 -6.19
N PHE A 57 -0.25 -0.41 -5.42
CA PHE A 57 0.52 0.62 -4.68
C PHE A 57 1.55 1.32 -5.55
N ARG A 58 2.20 0.58 -6.47
CA ARG A 58 3.29 1.08 -7.31
C ARG A 58 2.83 2.09 -8.37
N ALA A 59 1.54 2.10 -8.70
CA ALA A 59 0.93 3.10 -9.57
C ALA A 59 0.83 4.47 -8.90
N ILE A 60 0.82 4.53 -7.57
CA ILE A 60 0.55 5.75 -6.82
C ILE A 60 1.87 6.45 -6.48
N PRO A 61 2.10 7.68 -6.95
CA PRO A 61 3.25 8.47 -6.54
C PRO A 61 3.15 8.84 -5.05
N ALA A 62 4.27 8.73 -4.34
CA ALA A 62 4.38 9.25 -3.00
C ALA A 62 4.29 10.78 -3.02
N ARG A 63 3.62 11.37 -2.02
CA ARG A 63 3.59 12.82 -1.89
C ARG A 63 5.00 13.35 -1.57
N PRO A 64 5.45 14.47 -2.19
CA PRO A 64 6.79 14.99 -1.98
C PRO A 64 7.16 15.26 -0.52
N ASP A 65 6.21 15.70 0.30
CA ASP A 65 6.41 16.00 1.72
C ASP A 65 6.55 14.73 2.59
N GLN A 66 6.16 13.56 2.06
CA GLN A 66 6.25 12.28 2.75
C GLN A 66 7.51 11.48 2.37
N LEU A 67 8.26 11.91 1.34
CA LEU A 67 9.49 11.25 0.88
C LEU A 67 10.54 11.02 1.97
N PRO A 68 10.73 11.91 2.99
CA PRO A 68 11.68 11.64 4.07
C PRO A 68 11.40 10.34 4.84
N GLY A 69 10.13 9.92 4.94
CA GLY A 69 9.74 8.65 5.58
C GLY A 69 9.95 7.41 4.70
N LEU A 70 10.30 7.60 3.42
CA LEU A 70 10.48 6.53 2.42
C LEU A 70 11.95 6.30 2.05
N VAL A 71 12.87 6.89 2.82
CA VAL A 71 14.31 6.69 2.64
C VAL A 71 14.73 5.39 3.34
N TYR A 72 15.47 4.55 2.64
CA TYR A 72 16.08 3.36 3.24
C TYR A 72 17.53 3.18 2.82
N LYS A 73 18.30 2.57 3.72
CA LYS A 73 19.71 2.29 3.53
C LYS A 73 19.90 0.90 2.93
N THR A 74 20.69 0.80 1.89
CA THR A 74 21.03 -0.45 1.23
C THR A 74 22.22 -1.15 1.90
N PRO A 75 22.45 -2.45 1.65
CA PRO A 75 23.60 -3.19 2.19
C PRO A 75 24.96 -2.58 1.82
N ASP A 76 25.06 -1.91 0.67
CA ASP A 76 26.25 -1.20 0.20
C ASP A 76 26.37 0.24 0.73
N ASN A 77 25.66 0.56 1.82
CA ASN A 77 25.65 1.87 2.48
C ASN A 77 25.17 3.04 1.60
N LYS A 78 24.37 2.78 0.56
CA LYS A 78 23.69 3.83 -0.21
C LYS A 78 22.31 4.12 0.39
N TYR A 79 21.76 5.27 0.04
CA TYR A 79 20.41 5.66 0.41
C TYR A 79 19.55 5.72 -0.84
N ILE A 80 18.37 5.12 -0.78
CA ILE A 80 17.38 5.12 -1.85
C ILE A 80 16.09 5.72 -1.29
N VAL A 81 15.40 6.50 -2.13
CA VAL A 81 14.07 7.04 -1.83
C VAL A 81 13.07 6.31 -2.70
N ASP A 82 12.02 5.75 -2.10
CA ASP A 82 10.89 5.23 -2.87
C ASP A 82 9.97 6.39 -3.29
N LEU A 83 9.79 6.57 -4.59
CA LEU A 83 8.94 7.62 -5.16
C LEU A 83 7.49 7.17 -5.36
N ARG A 84 7.18 5.89 -5.08
CA ARG A 84 5.84 5.30 -5.17
C ARG A 84 5.44 4.75 -3.81
N LEU A 85 4.17 4.40 -3.62
CA LEU A 85 3.77 3.74 -2.39
C LEU A 85 4.40 2.33 -2.32
N PRO A 86 5.18 2.06 -1.25
CA PRO A 86 5.85 0.78 -1.08
C PRO A 86 4.95 -0.22 -0.36
N PHE A 87 5.24 -1.51 -0.55
CA PHE A 87 4.60 -2.58 0.22
C PHE A 87 5.02 -2.50 1.70
N GLY A 88 4.09 -2.80 2.61
CA GLY A 88 4.35 -2.84 4.05
C GLY A 88 4.21 -1.49 4.79
N LEU A 89 3.90 -0.41 4.07
CA LEU A 89 3.53 0.88 4.67
C LEU A 89 2.07 0.82 5.18
N ALA A 90 1.84 1.20 6.43
CA ALA A 90 0.54 1.07 7.09
C ALA A 90 -0.58 1.84 6.36
N SER A 91 -0.26 2.99 5.77
CA SER A 91 -1.22 3.82 5.04
C SER A 91 -1.46 3.40 3.58
N ALA A 92 -0.63 2.51 3.00
CA ALA A 92 -0.63 2.26 1.55
C ALA A 92 -1.98 1.74 1.02
N MET A 93 -2.71 0.97 1.82
CA MET A 93 -4.03 0.42 1.46
C MET A 93 -5.10 1.50 1.36
N GLY A 94 -5.07 2.49 2.27
CA GLY A 94 -6.08 3.56 2.33
C GLY A 94 -5.79 4.77 1.44
N VAL A 95 -4.52 4.94 1.01
CA VAL A 95 -4.09 5.95 0.02
C VAL A 95 -4.30 5.46 -1.42
N GLY A 96 -4.83 4.24 -1.61
CA GLY A 96 -5.30 3.72 -2.90
C GLY A 96 -6.06 4.77 -3.72
N PRO A 97 -6.10 4.67 -5.06
CA PRO A 97 -6.69 5.72 -5.88
C PRO A 97 -8.16 5.88 -5.49
N ARG A 98 -8.46 6.96 -4.77
CA ARG A 98 -9.80 7.51 -4.60
C ARG A 98 -9.95 8.56 -5.70
N ARG A 99 -10.76 8.29 -6.72
CA ARG A 99 -11.19 9.29 -7.69
C ARG A 99 -12.38 10.08 -7.18
#